data_AF-A0A7K7X1Y6-F1
#
_entry.id   AF-A0A7K7X1Y6-F1
#
_cell.length_a   1.000
_cell.length_b   1.000
_cell.length_c   1.000
_cell.angle_alpha   90.00
_cell.angle_beta   90.00
_cell.angle_gamma   90.00
#
_symmetry.space_group_name_H-M   'P 1'
#
loop_
_entity.id
_entity.type
_entity.pdbx_description
1 polymer ?
#
loop_
_entity_poly.entity_id
_entity_poly.type
_entity_poly.pdbx_seq_one_letter_code
_entity_poly.pdbx_strand_id
1 'polypeptide(L)'
;PQLPYFIDGPTKLTQSNAILRYIARKHNMCGETEEEILRVDMLENQIMDFRMSLVMVCYNPDFEKLKPGYLEQLPGKLKLFSNFLGDRKWFAGEKVLPGPPGGMRGLGRGFVLTVSPRCPQLTFVDFLMFDVLEQNRIFEPKCLEPFKNLKDFMDRFGALEKVAAYMKSSRFQKMPINNKMAKWGNKKL
;
A
#
# COMPACT_ATOMS: atom_id res chain seq x y z
N PRO A 1 11.78 21.09 11.93
CA PRO A 1 11.92 19.97 10.95
C PRO A 1 10.54 19.57 10.46
N GLN A 2 10.41 19.12 9.21
CA GLN A 2 9.14 18.60 8.70
C GLN A 2 8.73 17.34 9.46
N LEU A 3 7.43 17.15 9.69
CA LEU A 3 6.85 15.91 10.22
C LEU A 3 6.28 15.06 9.06
N PRO A 4 6.44 13.72 9.09
CA PRO A 4 7.21 12.94 10.07
C PRO A 4 8.72 13.06 9.87
N TYR A 5 9.48 12.77 10.93
CA TYR A 5 10.91 12.52 10.88
C TYR A 5 11.24 11.15 11.48
N PHE A 6 12.38 10.58 11.09
CA PHE A 6 12.88 9.30 11.57
C PHE A 6 14.37 9.40 11.89
N ILE A 7 14.77 8.85 13.04
CA ILE A 7 16.16 8.86 13.51
C ILE A 7 16.58 7.42 13.76
N ASP A 8 17.65 6.99 13.10
CA ASP A 8 18.25 5.67 13.21
C ASP A 8 19.77 5.80 13.27
N GLY A 9 20.30 5.84 14.51
CA GLY A 9 21.69 6.17 14.80
C GLY A 9 22.08 7.55 14.20
N PRO A 10 23.10 7.62 13.32
CA PRO A 10 23.51 8.87 12.67
C PRO A 10 22.55 9.32 11.55
N THR A 11 21.67 8.44 11.08
CA THR A 11 20.76 8.73 9.97
C THR A 11 19.54 9.51 10.47
N LYS A 12 19.27 10.67 9.88
CA LYS A 12 18.12 11.53 10.19
C LYS A 12 17.37 11.84 8.90
N LEU A 13 16.12 11.42 8.81
CA LEU A 13 15.28 11.55 7.62
C LEU A 13 14.01 12.33 7.92
N THR A 14 13.53 13.06 6.93
CA THR A 14 12.17 13.62 6.84
C THR A 14 11.52 13.11 5.56
N GLN A 15 10.26 13.47 5.29
CA GLN A 15 9.41 12.96 4.20
C GLN A 15 8.98 11.50 4.42
N SER A 16 7.67 11.29 4.50
CA SER A 16 7.09 9.97 4.79
C SER A 16 7.56 8.89 3.82
N ASN A 17 7.60 9.19 2.52
CA ASN A 17 7.98 8.24 1.49
C ASN A 17 9.49 7.91 1.54
N ALA A 18 10.34 8.90 1.83
CA ALA A 18 11.78 8.67 2.00
C ALA A 18 12.07 7.78 3.22
N ILE A 19 11.37 8.03 4.34
CA ILE A 19 11.44 7.21 5.55
C ILE A 19 10.98 5.78 5.25
N LEU A 20 9.85 5.62 4.56
CA LEU A 20 9.29 4.31 4.26
C LEU A 20 10.20 3.51 3.32
N ARG A 21 10.74 4.14 2.25
CA ARG A 21 11.71 3.51 1.36
C ARG A 21 13.01 3.14 2.07
N TYR A 22 13.48 3.94 3.04
CA TYR A 22 14.65 3.60 3.87
C TYR A 22 14.44 2.31 4.66
N ILE A 23 13.31 2.18 5.33
CA ILE A 23 12.94 0.97 6.08
C ILE A 23 12.79 -0.21 5.11
N ALA A 24 12.13 -0.01 3.97
CA ALA A 24 11.90 -1.05 2.98
C ALA A 24 13.21 -1.64 2.44
N ARG A 25 14.21 -0.80 2.15
CA ARG A 25 15.53 -1.25 1.69
C ARG A 25 16.26 -2.10 2.73
N LYS A 26 16.13 -1.79 4.02
CA LYS A 26 16.73 -2.59 5.10
C LYS A 26 16.12 -3.99 5.24
N HIS A 27 14.93 -4.21 4.68
CA HIS A 27 14.16 -5.45 4.84
C HIS A 27 13.79 -6.13 3.51
N ASN A 28 14.40 -5.73 2.38
CA ASN A 28 14.11 -6.27 1.04
C ASN A 28 12.63 -6.20 0.66
N MET A 29 12.00 -5.04 0.92
CA MET A 29 10.59 -4.77 0.63
C MET A 29 10.40 -3.72 -0.47
N CYS A 30 11.40 -3.58 -1.34
CA CYS A 30 11.31 -2.82 -2.59
C CYS A 30 11.08 -3.77 -3.77
N GLY A 31 10.78 -3.24 -4.96
CA GLY A 31 10.81 -4.03 -6.18
C GLY A 31 12.22 -4.53 -6.48
N GLU A 32 12.33 -5.78 -6.96
CA GLU A 32 13.61 -6.42 -7.30
C GLU A 32 13.84 -6.45 -8.81
N THR A 33 12.77 -6.55 -9.60
CA THR A 33 12.81 -6.45 -11.07
C THR A 33 12.41 -5.07 -11.55
N GLU A 34 12.83 -4.68 -12.76
CA GLU A 34 12.42 -3.41 -13.38
C GLU A 34 10.89 -3.24 -13.41
N GLU A 35 10.17 -4.32 -13.73
CA GLU A 35 8.71 -4.33 -13.75
C GLU A 35 8.11 -4.03 -12.36
N GLU A 36 8.68 -4.59 -11.29
CA GLU A 36 8.26 -4.31 -9.92
C GLU A 36 8.62 -2.90 -9.48
N ILE A 37 9.80 -2.40 -9.85
CA ILE A 37 10.24 -1.04 -9.57
C ILE A 37 9.27 -0.03 -10.21
N LEU A 38 8.95 -0.21 -11.50
CA LEU A 38 8.00 0.63 -12.22
C LEU A 38 6.61 0.62 -11.56
N ARG A 39 6.12 -0.56 -11.14
CA ARG A 39 4.85 -0.66 -10.41
C ARG A 39 4.89 0.07 -9.07
N VAL A 40 5.95 -0.13 -8.29
CA VAL A 40 6.14 0.51 -6.99
C VAL A 40 6.18 2.02 -7.13
N ASP A 41 6.95 2.55 -8.07
CA ASP A 41 7.13 3.99 -8.24
C ASP A 41 5.84 4.67 -8.74
N MET A 42 5.14 4.05 -9.69
CA MET A 42 3.85 4.55 -10.17
C MET A 42 2.78 4.50 -9.08
N LEU A 43 2.68 3.40 -8.33
CA LEU A 43 1.69 3.26 -7.26
C LEU A 43 1.96 4.21 -6.11
N GLU A 44 3.21 4.40 -5.69
CA GLU A 44 3.53 5.33 -4.61
C GLU A 44 2.97 6.72 -4.93
N ASN A 45 3.22 7.23 -6.15
CA ASN A 45 2.72 8.54 -6.56
C ASN A 45 1.19 8.56 -6.69
N GLN A 46 0.59 7.55 -7.32
CA GLN A 46 -0.87 7.47 -7.47
C GLN A 46 -1.61 7.36 -6.13
N ILE A 47 -1.02 6.66 -5.15
CA ILE A 47 -1.55 6.56 -3.78
C ILE A 47 -1.47 7.92 -3.08
N MET A 48 -0.40 8.69 -3.30
CA MET A 48 -0.28 10.03 -2.74
C MET A 48 -1.31 10.98 -3.32
N ASP A 49 -1.55 10.96 -4.63
CA ASP A 49 -2.61 11.76 -5.26
C ASP A 49 -4.00 11.37 -4.73
N PHE A 50 -4.23 10.07 -4.56
CA PHE A 50 -5.48 9.58 -3.99
C PHE A 50 -5.68 10.04 -2.54
N ARG A 51 -4.65 9.93 -1.70
CA ARG A 51 -4.64 10.45 -0.33
C ARG A 51 -4.92 11.95 -0.32
N MET A 52 -4.20 12.72 -1.13
CA MET A 52 -4.36 14.17 -1.21
C MET A 52 -5.77 14.57 -1.63
N SER A 53 -6.41 13.80 -2.52
CA SER A 53 -7.79 14.08 -2.91
C SER A 53 -8.79 13.99 -1.74
N LEU A 54 -8.61 13.04 -0.82
CA LEU A 54 -9.44 12.96 0.39
C LEU A 54 -9.09 14.08 1.39
N VAL A 55 -7.80 14.34 1.58
CA VAL A 55 -7.31 15.41 2.47
C VAL A 55 -7.86 16.76 2.06
N MET A 56 -7.82 17.09 0.76
CA MET A 56 -8.34 18.37 0.25
C MET A 56 -9.82 18.58 0.60
N VAL A 57 -10.62 17.52 0.54
CA VAL A 57 -12.04 17.58 0.95
C VAL A 57 -12.16 17.74 2.46
N CYS A 58 -11.43 16.93 3.23
CA CYS A 58 -11.50 16.91 4.70
C CYS A 58 -11.08 18.23 5.37
N TYR A 59 -10.21 19.02 4.75
CA TYR A 59 -9.75 20.31 5.30
C TYR A 59 -10.51 21.51 4.74
N ASN A 60 -11.37 21.32 3.73
CA ASN A 60 -12.10 22.44 3.13
C ASN A 60 -13.24 22.92 4.05
N PRO A 61 -13.42 24.24 4.25
CA PRO A 61 -14.55 24.79 5.00
C PRO A 61 -15.93 24.34 4.49
N ASP A 62 -16.07 24.11 3.18
CA ASP A 62 -17.29 23.62 2.50
C ASP A 62 -17.35 22.08 2.41
N PHE A 63 -16.72 21.36 3.35
CA PHE A 63 -16.67 19.89 3.38
C PHE A 63 -18.00 19.20 3.02
N GLU A 64 -19.11 19.61 3.65
CA GLU A 64 -20.42 19.00 3.42
C GLU A 64 -20.93 19.16 1.97
N LYS A 65 -20.54 20.25 1.28
CA LYS A 65 -20.89 20.47 -0.13
C LYS A 65 -20.00 19.67 -1.08
N LEU A 66 -18.74 19.45 -0.71
CA LEU A 66 -17.75 18.78 -1.56
C LEU A 66 -17.78 17.25 -1.41
N LYS A 67 -18.18 16.74 -0.25
CA LYS A 67 -18.24 15.31 0.05
C LYS A 67 -19.03 14.50 -1.00
N PRO A 68 -20.24 14.91 -1.45
CA PRO A 68 -20.97 14.17 -2.49
C PRO A 68 -20.15 13.97 -3.77
N GLY A 69 -19.47 15.02 -4.26
CA GLY A 69 -18.64 14.92 -5.46
C GLY A 69 -17.41 14.01 -5.29
N TYR A 70 -16.83 13.96 -4.09
CA TYR A 70 -15.79 12.98 -3.78
C TYR A 70 -16.34 11.55 -3.85
N LEU A 71 -17.49 11.30 -3.24
CA LEU A 71 -18.13 9.98 -3.20
C LEU A 71 -18.56 9.50 -4.58
N GLU A 72 -18.99 10.40 -5.47
CA GLU A 72 -19.32 10.09 -6.87
C GLU A 72 -18.09 9.58 -7.65
N GLN A 73 -16.92 10.21 -7.44
CA GLN A 73 -15.68 9.84 -8.13
C GLN A 73 -14.97 8.63 -7.53
N LEU A 74 -15.22 8.33 -6.25
CA LEU A 74 -14.50 7.32 -5.47
C LEU A 74 -14.56 5.91 -6.12
N PRO A 75 -15.71 5.38 -6.58
CA PRO A 75 -15.77 4.08 -7.25
C PRO A 75 -14.89 4.02 -8.51
N GLY A 76 -14.81 5.10 -9.28
CA GLY A 76 -13.96 5.17 -10.48
C GLY A 76 -12.48 5.01 -10.13
N LYS A 77 -12.01 5.72 -9.10
CA LYS A 77 -10.62 5.61 -8.61
C LYS A 77 -10.32 4.22 -8.03
N LEU A 78 -11.22 3.67 -7.23
CA LEU A 78 -11.08 2.32 -6.67
C LEU A 78 -11.07 1.24 -7.76
N LYS A 79 -11.86 1.41 -8.83
CA LYS A 79 -11.83 0.51 -9.99
C LYS A 79 -10.45 0.49 -10.66
N LEU A 80 -9.77 1.62 -10.76
CA LEU A 80 -8.40 1.67 -11.31
C LEU A 80 -7.42 0.87 -10.44
N PHE A 81 -7.48 1.01 -9.11
CA PHE A 81 -6.65 0.19 -8.21
C PHE A 81 -7.03 -1.29 -8.24
N SER A 82 -8.33 -1.61 -8.32
CA SER A 82 -8.83 -2.98 -8.47
C SER A 82 -8.28 -3.62 -9.76
N ASN A 83 -8.38 -2.93 -10.89
CA ASN A 83 -7.83 -3.40 -12.17
C ASN A 83 -6.31 -3.52 -12.10
N PHE A 84 -5.64 -2.55 -11.45
CA PHE A 84 -4.20 -2.58 -11.27
C PHE A 84 -3.75 -3.73 -10.37
N LEU A 85 -4.52 -4.13 -9.35
CA LEU A 85 -4.22 -5.32 -8.55
C LEU A 85 -4.45 -6.61 -9.35
N GLY A 86 -5.52 -6.64 -10.16
CA GLY A 86 -5.89 -7.84 -10.91
C GLY A 86 -6.01 -9.06 -10.00
N ASP A 87 -5.37 -10.16 -10.39
CA ASP A 87 -5.34 -11.43 -9.64
C ASP A 87 -4.14 -11.57 -8.70
N ARG A 88 -3.26 -10.57 -8.64
CA ARG A 88 -2.07 -10.63 -7.77
C ARG A 88 -2.46 -10.56 -6.30
N LYS A 89 -1.68 -11.24 -5.47
CA LYS A 89 -1.83 -11.19 -4.00
C LYS A 89 -1.49 -9.82 -3.41
N TRP A 90 -0.49 -9.15 -3.99
CA TRP A 90 0.09 -7.87 -3.59
C TRP A 90 0.28 -6.96 -4.82
N PHE A 91 0.42 -5.66 -4.59
CA PHE A 91 0.39 -4.66 -5.65
C PHE A 91 1.65 -4.61 -6.53
N ALA A 92 2.84 -4.86 -5.96
CA ALA A 92 4.10 -4.71 -6.67
C ALA A 92 4.53 -5.95 -7.48
N GLY A 93 4.44 -7.17 -6.95
CA GLY A 93 4.85 -8.33 -7.75
C GLY A 93 4.91 -9.69 -7.07
N GLU A 94 5.24 -10.68 -7.90
CA GLU A 94 5.55 -12.06 -7.51
C GLU A 94 7.06 -12.29 -7.64
N LYS A 95 7.74 -12.39 -6.49
CA LYS A 95 9.17 -12.68 -6.41
C LYS A 95 9.47 -14.01 -7.07
N VAL A 96 10.38 -14.01 -8.03
CA VAL A 96 10.93 -15.24 -8.60
C VAL A 96 11.79 -15.91 -7.53
N LEU A 97 11.43 -17.12 -7.08
CA LEU A 97 12.32 -17.89 -6.21
C LEU A 97 13.59 -18.27 -6.99
N PRO A 98 14.77 -18.26 -6.34
CA PRO A 98 15.94 -18.89 -6.95
C PRO A 98 15.54 -20.33 -7.31
N GLY A 99 15.75 -20.70 -8.58
CA GLY A 99 15.56 -22.08 -9.00
C GLY A 99 16.43 -23.01 -8.15
N PRO A 100 16.13 -24.32 -8.10
CA PRO A 100 17.02 -25.27 -7.44
C PRO A 100 18.45 -25.04 -7.96
N PRO A 101 19.49 -25.15 -7.10
CA PRO A 101 20.88 -24.92 -7.51
C PRO A 101 21.26 -25.90 -8.63
N GLY A 102 21.09 -25.45 -9.87
CA GLY A 102 21.41 -26.20 -11.06
C GLY A 102 22.89 -26.03 -11.37
N GLY A 103 23.71 -26.96 -10.88
CA GLY A 103 25.03 -27.15 -11.44
C GLY A 103 24.89 -27.44 -12.95
N MET A 104 25.60 -26.70 -13.79
CA MET A 104 25.74 -27.03 -15.21
C MET A 104 26.20 -28.48 -15.34
N ARG A 105 25.33 -29.36 -15.80
CA ARG A 105 25.73 -30.68 -16.32
C ARG A 105 25.22 -30.82 -17.75
N GLY A 106 26.16 -30.86 -18.68
CA GLY A 106 26.20 -31.76 -19.84
C GLY A 106 25.16 -31.54 -20.94
N LEU A 107 25.66 -31.30 -22.15
CA LEU A 107 24.90 -31.22 -23.40
C LEU A 107 23.96 -32.44 -23.62
N GLY A 108 22.69 -32.16 -23.89
CA GLY A 108 21.71 -33.12 -24.39
C GLY A 108 20.42 -32.40 -24.75
N ARG A 109 19.95 -32.59 -25.99
CA ARG A 109 18.83 -31.90 -26.64
C ARG A 109 17.60 -31.73 -25.72
N GLY A 110 17.17 -30.47 -25.53
CA GLY A 110 15.89 -30.11 -24.91
C GLY A 110 16.02 -29.04 -23.83
N PHE A 111 15.96 -27.76 -24.22
CA PHE A 111 15.80 -26.67 -23.25
C PHE A 111 14.40 -26.75 -22.64
N VAL A 112 14.30 -27.30 -21.43
CA VAL A 112 13.16 -27.04 -20.55
C VAL A 112 13.55 -25.80 -19.73
N LEU A 113 13.00 -24.64 -20.10
CA LEU A 113 13.00 -23.47 -19.21
C LEU A 113 12.26 -23.88 -17.93
N THR A 114 13.01 -24.22 -16.88
CA THR A 114 12.43 -24.36 -15.55
C THR A 114 11.99 -22.98 -15.12
N VAL A 115 10.69 -22.70 -15.25
CA VAL A 115 10.09 -21.48 -14.72
C VAL A 115 10.22 -21.57 -13.21
N SER A 116 11.14 -20.80 -12.64
CA SER A 116 11.26 -20.64 -11.20
C SER A 116 9.88 -20.29 -10.61
N PRO A 117 9.43 -20.96 -9.55
CA PRO A 117 8.16 -20.64 -8.92
C PRO A 117 8.19 -19.18 -8.44
N ARG A 118 7.18 -18.39 -8.84
CA ARG A 118 7.00 -17.02 -8.37
C ARG A 118 6.19 -17.03 -7.08
N CYS A 119 6.70 -16.42 -6.02
CA CYS A 119 6.02 -16.23 -4.75
C CYS A 119 5.60 -14.76 -4.59
N PRO A 120 4.32 -14.46 -4.35
CA PRO A 120 3.88 -13.07 -4.16
C PRO A 120 4.66 -12.34 -3.06
N GLN A 121 5.27 -11.20 -3.37
CA GLN A 121 6.10 -10.42 -2.46
C GLN A 121 5.34 -9.19 -1.95
N LEU A 122 5.32 -9.05 -0.63
CA LEU A 122 4.85 -7.85 0.04
C LEU A 122 5.92 -6.77 -0.08
N THR A 123 5.53 -5.57 -0.49
CA THR A 123 6.41 -4.40 -0.60
C THR A 123 5.87 -3.24 0.22
N PHE A 124 6.65 -2.16 0.35
CA PHE A 124 6.21 -1.01 1.14
C PHE A 124 4.98 -0.30 0.57
N VAL A 125 4.71 -0.39 -0.73
CA VAL A 125 3.51 0.23 -1.33
C VAL A 125 2.23 -0.47 -0.92
N ASP A 126 2.28 -1.74 -0.52
CA ASP A 126 1.12 -2.44 0.05
C ASP A 126 0.71 -1.84 1.40
N PHE A 127 1.67 -1.33 2.19
CA PHE A 127 1.37 -0.62 3.44
C PHE A 127 0.70 0.73 3.16
N LEU A 128 1.20 1.47 2.16
CA LEU A 128 0.59 2.74 1.73
C LEU A 128 -0.84 2.51 1.22
N MET A 129 -1.04 1.47 0.42
CA MET A 129 -2.34 1.13 -0.13
C MET A 129 -3.32 0.72 0.96
N PHE A 130 -2.91 -0.15 1.89
CA PHE A 130 -3.73 -0.54 3.03
C PHE A 130 -4.20 0.68 3.84
N ASP A 131 -3.30 1.63 4.13
CA ASP A 131 -3.63 2.85 4.86
C ASP A 131 -4.69 3.70 4.11
N VAL A 132 -4.49 3.98 2.81
CA VAL A 132 -5.44 4.84 2.07
C VAL A 132 -6.78 4.15 1.81
N LEU A 133 -6.81 2.83 1.61
CA LEU A 133 -8.06 2.08 1.47
C LEU A 133 -8.80 2.02 2.81
N GLU A 134 -8.09 1.84 3.94
CA GLU A 134 -8.73 1.86 5.27
C GLU A 134 -9.32 3.24 5.59
N GLN A 135 -8.60 4.33 5.29
CA GLN A 135 -9.13 5.68 5.48
C GLN A 135 -10.40 5.92 4.66
N ASN A 136 -10.44 5.46 3.41
CA ASN A 136 -11.63 5.53 2.57
C ASN A 136 -12.77 4.65 3.08
N ARG A 137 -12.46 3.46 3.61
CA ARG A 137 -13.46 2.59 4.25
C ARG A 137 -14.00 3.20 5.55
N ILE A 138 -13.20 3.95 6.30
CA ILE A 138 -13.68 4.70 7.47
C ILE A 138 -14.56 5.89 7.02
N PHE A 139 -14.23 6.52 5.88
CA PHE A 139 -14.98 7.64 5.31
C PHE A 139 -16.32 7.23 4.71
N GLU A 140 -16.32 6.12 3.97
CA GLU A 140 -17.48 5.51 3.29
C GLU A 140 -17.39 3.98 3.47
N PRO A 141 -18.08 3.40 4.49
CA PRO A 141 -17.96 1.99 4.86
C PRO A 141 -18.19 0.99 3.74
N LYS A 142 -19.00 1.34 2.73
CA LYS A 142 -19.36 0.43 1.63
C LYS A 142 -18.55 0.63 0.37
N CYS A 143 -17.59 1.57 0.33
CA CYS A 143 -16.86 1.91 -0.90
C CYS A 143 -16.12 0.74 -1.54
N LEU A 144 -15.71 -0.27 -0.75
CA LEU A 144 -15.00 -1.46 -1.25
C LEU A 144 -15.93 -2.64 -1.57
N GLU A 145 -17.24 -2.58 -1.28
CA GLU A 145 -18.18 -3.69 -1.54
C GLU A 145 -18.16 -4.18 -3.00
N PRO A 146 -18.06 -3.30 -4.02
CA PRO A 146 -17.99 -3.72 -5.42
C PRO A 146 -16.69 -4.41 -5.83
N PHE A 147 -15.61 -4.31 -5.04
CA PHE A 147 -14.25 -4.68 -5.42
C PHE A 147 -13.73 -5.84 -4.57
N LYS A 148 -14.12 -7.07 -4.93
CA LYS A 148 -13.75 -8.27 -4.16
C LYS A 148 -12.24 -8.40 -3.94
N ASN A 149 -11.42 -8.20 -4.96
CA ASN A 149 -9.96 -8.34 -4.85
C ASN A 149 -9.34 -7.30 -3.91
N LEU A 150 -9.87 -6.06 -3.85
CA LEU A 150 -9.44 -5.06 -2.88
C LEU A 150 -9.85 -5.44 -1.46
N LYS A 151 -11.05 -6.00 -1.26
CA LYS A 151 -11.46 -6.56 0.05
C LYS A 151 -10.55 -7.70 0.47
N ASP A 152 -10.31 -8.66 -0.42
CA ASP A 152 -9.42 -9.79 -0.17
C ASP A 152 -7.99 -9.30 0.17
N PHE A 153 -7.51 -8.23 -0.48
CA PHE A 153 -6.24 -7.59 -0.14
C PHE A 153 -6.25 -7.02 1.28
N MET A 154 -7.29 -6.26 1.66
CA MET A 154 -7.43 -5.68 3.00
C MET A 154 -7.44 -6.76 4.09
N ASP A 155 -8.23 -7.81 3.89
CA ASP A 155 -8.35 -8.92 4.84
C ASP A 155 -7.02 -9.67 4.97
N ARG A 156 -6.34 -9.93 3.85
CA ARG A 156 -5.04 -10.60 3.82
C ARG A 156 -3.93 -9.79 4.48
N PHE A 157 -3.88 -8.48 4.24
CA PHE A 157 -2.91 -7.60 4.87
C PHE A 157 -3.16 -7.50 6.38
N GLY A 158 -4.42 -7.31 6.79
CA GLY A 158 -4.82 -7.25 8.19
C GLY A 158 -4.57 -8.57 8.95
N ALA A 159 -4.55 -9.70 8.26
CA ALA A 159 -4.26 -11.02 8.82
C ALA A 159 -2.76 -11.35 8.93
N LEU A 160 -1.85 -10.51 8.42
CA LEU A 160 -0.41 -10.71 8.63
C LEU A 160 -0.11 -10.70 10.14
N GLU A 161 0.54 -11.74 10.66
CA GLU A 161 0.68 -11.99 12.11
C GLU A 161 1.12 -10.74 12.89
N LYS A 162 2.19 -10.06 12.46
CA LYS A 162 2.71 -8.85 13.11
C LYS A 162 1.78 -7.65 12.96
N VAL A 163 1.05 -7.53 11.85
CA VAL A 163 0.06 -6.46 11.61
C VAL A 163 -1.16 -6.69 12.50
N ALA A 164 -1.71 -7.91 12.51
CA ALA A 164 -2.84 -8.30 13.34
C ALA A 164 -2.53 -8.09 14.83
N ALA A 165 -1.34 -8.50 15.29
CA ALA A 165 -0.89 -8.27 16.65
C ALA A 165 -0.73 -6.77 16.96
N TYR A 166 -0.18 -5.98 16.03
CA TYR A 166 -0.07 -4.53 16.19
C TYR A 166 -1.45 -3.88 16.30
N MET A 167 -2.39 -4.19 15.41
CA MET A 167 -3.74 -3.62 15.38
C MET A 167 -4.57 -3.94 16.63
N LYS A 168 -4.24 -5.01 17.35
CA LYS A 168 -4.85 -5.37 18.65
C LYS A 168 -4.15 -4.72 19.86
N SER A 169 -2.99 -4.11 19.68
CA SER A 169 -2.20 -3.54 20.76
C SER A 169 -2.63 -2.11 21.12
N SER A 170 -2.33 -1.66 22.33
CA SER A 170 -2.56 -0.28 22.78
C SER A 170 -1.75 0.78 22.02
N ARG A 171 -0.76 0.35 21.21
CA ARG A 171 0.02 1.24 20.35
C ARG A 171 -0.72 1.62 19.07
N PHE A 172 -1.72 0.83 18.65
CA PHE A 172 -2.43 1.09 17.40
C PHE A 172 -3.35 2.30 17.54
N GLN A 173 -3.22 3.23 16.59
CA GLN A 173 -4.02 4.44 16.53
C GLN A 173 -4.85 4.42 15.24
N LYS A 174 -6.14 4.10 15.38
CA LYS A 174 -7.09 4.15 14.26
C LYS A 174 -7.59 5.57 13.97
N MET A 175 -7.74 6.38 15.03
CA MET A 175 -8.24 7.74 14.98
C MET A 175 -7.50 8.62 16.00
N PRO A 176 -7.38 9.93 15.76
CA PRO A 176 -7.86 10.66 14.57
C PRO A 176 -6.97 10.41 13.34
N ILE A 177 -7.56 10.43 12.15
CA ILE A 177 -6.85 10.35 10.85
C ILE A 177 -6.19 11.69 10.53
N ASN A 178 -6.91 12.79 10.76
CA ASN A 178 -6.47 14.15 10.46
C ASN A 178 -6.23 14.96 11.74
N ASN A 179 -5.54 16.09 11.62
CA ASN A 179 -5.33 16.98 12.75
C ASN A 179 -6.64 17.72 13.14
N LYS A 180 -6.60 18.45 14.26
CA LYS A 180 -7.76 19.12 14.86
C LYS A 180 -8.48 20.11 13.94
N MET A 181 -7.79 20.68 12.94
CA MET A 181 -8.33 21.68 12.02
C MET A 181 -9.21 21.09 10.91
N ALA A 182 -9.10 19.80 10.63
CA ALA A 182 -9.92 19.15 9.61
C ALA A 182 -11.39 19.12 10.02
N LYS A 183 -12.28 19.18 9.01
CA LYS A 183 -13.73 19.01 9.16
C LYS A 183 -14.13 17.56 9.36
N TRP A 184 -13.29 16.61 8.95
CA TRP A 184 -13.52 15.19 9.14
C TRP A 184 -12.25 14.45 9.59
N GLY A 185 -12.44 13.39 10.39
CA GLY A 185 -11.35 12.54 10.85
C GLY A 185 -10.49 13.13 11.98
N ASN A 186 -10.92 14.22 12.61
CA ASN A 186 -10.13 15.00 13.57
C ASN A 186 -10.35 14.62 15.05
N LYS A 187 -11.27 13.69 15.34
CA LYS A 187 -11.60 13.24 16.71
C LYS A 187 -11.24 11.78 16.91
N LYS A 188 -10.90 11.41 18.15
CA LYS A 188 -10.82 10.00 18.56
C LYS A 188 -12.23 9.39 18.57
N LEU A 189 -12.30 8.07 18.37
CA LEU A 189 -13.50 7.29 18.67
C LEU A 189 -13.72 7.23 20.18
#